data_AF-A0A931P5S1-F1
#
_entry.id   AF-A0A931P5S1-F1
#
_cell.length_a   1.000
_cell.length_b   1.000
_cell.length_c   1.000
_cell.angle_alpha   90.00
_cell.angle_beta   90.00
_cell.angle_gamma   90.00
#
_symmetry.space_group_name_H-M   'P 1'
#
loop_
_entity.id
_entity.type
_entity.pdbx_description
1 polymer ?
#
loop_
_entity_poly.entity_id
_entity_poly.type
_entity_poly.pdbx_seq_one_letter_code
_entity_poly.pdbx_strand_id
1 'polypeptide(L)' 'MELEVAKLIAGSLALLPLIGVAIALGMIFASYNTAVGRNPGAAELLDKKFFLLFALTEALAIFALLIAMYLVFV' A
#
# COMPACT_ATOMS: atom_id res chain seq x y z
N MET A 1 22.57 -2.31 23.09
CA MET A 1 22.21 -0.87 23.05
C MET A 1 22.38 -0.28 21.66
N GLU A 2 23.59 -0.04 21.14
CA GLU A 2 23.74 0.67 19.84
C GLU A 2 23.08 -0.05 18.63
N LEU A 3 23.29 -1.36 18.50
CA LEU A 3 22.66 -2.14 17.43
C LEU A 3 21.13 -2.17 17.54
N GLU A 4 20.61 -2.22 18.76
CA GLU A 4 19.18 -2.28 19.02
C GLU A 4 18.50 -0.95 18.68
N VAL A 5 19.14 0.17 19.01
CA VAL A 5 18.70 1.51 18.58
C VAL A 5 18.73 1.62 17.05
N ALA A 6 19.81 1.13 16.40
CA ALA A 6 19.90 1.12 14.94
C ALA A 6 18.79 0.29 14.29
N LYS A 7 18.46 -0.88 14.84
CA LYS A 7 17.35 -1.75 14.39
C LYS A 7 15.99 -1.03 14.48
N LEU A 8 15.72 -0.33 15.58
CA LEU A 8 14.48 0.43 15.75
C LEU A 8 14.35 1.60 14.76
N ILE A 9 15.43 2.36 14.55
CA ILE A 9 15.45 3.45 13.57
C ILE A 9 15.28 2.92 12.15
N ALA A 10 16.02 1.87 11.78
CA ALA A 10 15.93 1.25 10.46
C ALA A 10 14.52 0.66 10.21
N GLY A 11 13.93 -0.01 11.20
CA GLY A 11 12.55 -0.51 11.13
C GLY A 11 11.52 0.60 10.89
N SER A 12 11.72 1.76 11.52
CA SER A 12 10.85 2.93 11.33
C SER A 12 11.00 3.51 9.92
N LEU A 13 12.23 3.63 9.42
CA LEU A 13 12.52 4.10 8.06
C LEU A 13 12.01 3.13 6.98
N ALA A 14 12.00 1.82 7.26
CA ALA A 14 11.48 0.81 6.34
C ALA A 14 9.97 0.97 6.04
N LEU A 15 9.23 1.72 6.86
CA LEU A 15 7.80 2.01 6.65
C LEU A 15 7.53 3.23 5.76
N LEU A 16 8.54 4.02 5.39
CA LEU A 16 8.37 5.19 4.51
C LEU A 16 7.64 4.89 3.18
N PRO A 17 7.83 3.73 2.52
CA PRO A 17 7.08 3.38 1.31
C PRO A 17 5.56 3.38 1.48
N LEU A 18 5.03 3.25 2.70
CA LEU A 18 3.58 3.32 2.97
C LEU A 18 2.96 4.65 2.55
N ILE A 19 3.74 5.74 2.51
CA ILE A 19 3.28 7.03 1.98
C ILE A 19 2.89 6.88 0.51
N GLY A 20 3.74 6.22 -0.28
CA GLY A 20 3.48 5.95 -1.70
C GLY A 20 2.25 5.05 -1.89
N VAL A 21 2.11 4.02 -1.05
CA VAL A 21 0.92 3.14 -1.06
C VAL A 21 -0.35 3.93 -0.77
N ALA A 22 -0.35 4.76 0.28
CA ALA A 22 -1.51 5.56 0.66
C ALA A 22 -1.94 6.52 -0.47
N ILE A 23 -0.97 7.18 -1.12
CA ILE A 23 -1.24 8.06 -2.28
C ILE A 23 -1.81 7.24 -3.44
N ALA A 24 -1.17 6.13 -3.80
CA ALA A 24 -1.60 5.28 -4.91
C ALA A 24 -3.02 4.73 -4.70
N LEU A 25 -3.34 4.25 -3.49
CA LEU A 25 -4.68 3.79 -3.14
C LEU A 25 -5.69 4.93 -3.26
N GLY A 26 -5.40 6.10 -2.70
CA GLY A 26 -6.28 7.27 -2.84
C GLY A 26 -6.59 7.59 -4.31
N MET A 27 -5.60 7.53 -5.18
CA MET A 27 -5.77 7.75 -6.62
C MET A 27 -6.57 6.64 -7.31
N ILE A 28 -6.31 5.37 -6.98
CA ILE A 28 -7.03 4.21 -7.54
C ILE A 28 -8.51 4.27 -7.18
N PHE A 29 -8.84 4.49 -5.90
CA PHE A 29 -10.22 4.63 -5.43
C PHE A 29 -10.92 5.86 -6.03
N ALA A 30 -10.24 7.01 -6.08
CA ALA A 30 -10.82 8.22 -6.67
C ALA A 30 -11.14 8.04 -8.17
N SER A 31 -10.22 7.40 -8.92
CA SER A 31 -10.40 7.10 -10.33
C SER A 31 -11.58 6.13 -10.56
N TYR A 32 -11.64 5.05 -9.78
CA TYR A 32 -12.74 4.08 -9.83
C TYR A 32 -14.10 4.73 -9.54
N ASN A 33 -14.20 5.48 -8.43
CA ASN A 33 -15.43 6.16 -8.03
C ASN A 33 -15.88 7.19 -9.07
N THR A 34 -14.94 7.91 -9.70
CA THR A 34 -15.27 8.85 -10.78
C THR A 34 -15.80 8.14 -12.01
N ALA A 35 -15.21 7.01 -12.40
CA ALA A 35 -15.64 6.24 -13.55
C ALA A 35 -17.04 5.63 -13.34
N VAL A 36 -17.26 4.97 -12.20
CA VAL A 36 -18.55 4.36 -11.84
C VAL A 36 -19.63 5.40 -11.58
N GLY A 37 -19.28 6.52 -10.92
CA GLY A 37 -20.22 7.61 -10.69
C GLY A 37 -20.72 8.27 -11.98
N ARG A 38 -19.90 8.31 -13.03
CA ARG A 38 -20.30 8.81 -14.37
C ARG A 38 -21.06 7.78 -15.19
N ASN A 39 -20.74 6.50 -15.04
CA ASN A 39 -21.43 5.40 -15.71
C ASN A 39 -21.50 4.19 -14.78
N PRO A 40 -22.63 3.97 -14.08
CA PRO A 40 -22.77 2.84 -13.15
C PRO A 40 -22.55 1.47 -13.81
N GLY A 41 -22.84 1.33 -15.11
CA GLY A 41 -22.57 0.09 -15.86
C GLY A 41 -21.09 -0.21 -16.08
N ALA A 42 -20.19 0.75 -15.81
CA ALA A 42 -18.75 0.53 -15.89
C ALA A 42 -18.20 -0.32 -14.73
N ALA A 43 -18.93 -0.43 -13.61
CA ALA A 43 -18.49 -1.20 -12.45
C ALA A 43 -18.16 -2.66 -12.81
N GLU A 44 -19.06 -3.33 -13.55
CA GLU A 44 -18.88 -4.73 -13.97
C GLU A 44 -17.61 -4.94 -14.80
N LEU A 45 -17.22 -3.95 -15.61
CA LEU A 45 -16.01 -4.00 -16.42
C LEU A 45 -14.75 -3.70 -15.61
N LEU A 46 -14.86 -2.85 -14.59
CA LEU A 46 -13.71 -2.29 -13.86
C LEU A 46 -13.37 -3.05 -12.59
N ASP A 47 -14.33 -3.71 -11.92
CA ASP A 47 -14.16 -4.33 -10.61
C ASP A 47 -12.93 -5.25 -10.53
N LYS A 48 -12.81 -6.20 -11.47
CA LYS A 48 -11.68 -7.15 -11.48
C LYS A 48 -10.34 -6.44 -11.57
N LYS A 49 -10.24 -5.42 -12.44
CA LYS A 49 -9.01 -4.62 -12.61
C LYS A 49 -8.75 -3.75 -11.38
N PHE A 50 -9.79 -3.16 -10.81
CA PHE A 50 -9.72 -2.36 -9.59
C PHE A 50 -9.19 -3.17 -8.41
N PHE A 51 -9.80 -4.32 -8.11
CA PHE A 51 -9.36 -5.18 -7.00
C PHE A 51 -7.95 -5.74 -7.23
N LEU A 52 -7.58 -6.07 -8.47
CA LEU A 52 -6.22 -6.48 -8.79
C LEU A 52 -5.21 -5.37 -8.48
N LEU A 53 -5.45 -4.15 -8.95
CA LEU A 53 -4.55 -3.02 -8.71
C LEU A 53 -4.48 -2.66 -7.23
N PHE A 54 -5.62 -2.61 -6.54
CA PHE A 54 -5.70 -2.45 -5.09
C PHE A 54 -4.83 -3.48 -4.35
N ALA A 55 -5.00 -4.77 -4.65
CA ALA A 55 -4.26 -5.83 -4.00
C ALA A 55 -2.75 -5.79 -4.29
N LEU A 56 -2.35 -5.47 -5.53
CA LEU A 56 -0.95 -5.32 -5.89
C LEU A 56 -0.30 -4.12 -5.18
N THR A 57 -1.03 -3.02 -5.02
CA THR A 57 -0.57 -1.85 -4.28
C THR A 57 -0.43 -2.15 -2.78
N GLU A 58 -1.40 -2.84 -2.17
CA GLU A 58 -1.32 -3.29 -0.77
C GLU A 58 -0.19 -4.31 -0.53
N ALA A 59 0.11 -5.18 -1.50
CA ALA A 59 1.21 -6.12 -1.37
C ALA A 59 2.55 -5.40 -1.11
N LEU A 60 2.76 -4.22 -1.71
CA LEU A 60 3.95 -3.39 -1.46
C LEU A 60 3.99 -2.87 -0.01
N ALA A 61 2.84 -2.51 0.58
CA ALA A 61 2.77 -2.15 2.00
C ALA A 61 3.11 -3.33 2.91
N ILE A 62 2.59 -4.52 2.60
CA ILE A 62 2.89 -5.74 3.36
C ILE A 62 4.39 -6.06 3.31
N PHE A 63 5.06 -5.88 2.16
CA PHE A 63 6.51 -6.06 2.07
C PHE A 63 7.28 -5.04 2.90
N ALA A 64 6.89 -3.76 2.90
CA ALA A 64 7.51 -2.74 3.75
C ALA A 64 7.35 -3.08 5.24
N LEU A 65 6.15 -3.52 5.64
CA LEU A 65 5.87 -3.97 7.00
C LEU A 65 6.68 -5.22 7.39
N LEU A 66 6.79 -6.20 6.49
CA LEU A 66 7.59 -7.41 6.70
C LEU A 66 9.04 -7.07 7.00
N ILE A 67 9.65 -6.17 6.21
CA ILE A 67 11.03 -5.74 6.41
C ILE A 67 11.18 -4.98 7.72
N ALA A 68 10.23 -4.09 8.06
CA ALA A 68 10.25 -3.39 9.34
C ALA A 68 10.19 -4.37 10.53
N MET A 69 9.29 -5.36 10.48
CA MET A 69 9.19 -6.39 11.52
C MET A 69 10.44 -7.26 11.60
N TYR A 70 11.00 -7.65 10.45
CA TYR A 70 12.25 -8.40 10.40
C TYR A 70 13.39 -7.62 11.07
N LEU A 71 13.55 -6.34 10.74
CA LEU A 71 14.58 -5.49 11.33
C LEU A 71 14.40 -5.25 12.83
N VAL A 72 13.18 -5.29 13.36
CA VAL A 72 12.95 -5.08 14.79
C VAL A 72 13.12 -6.39 15.58
N PHE A 73 12.58 -7.50 15.08
CA PHE A 73 12.44 -8.74 15.85
C PHE A 73 13.50 -9.80 15.57
N VAL A 74 14.22 -9.72 14.44
CA VAL A 74 15.30 -10.64 14.06
C VAL A 74 16.62 -9.90 14.16
#